data_AF-A0A120LH63-F1
#
_entry.id   AF-A0A120LH63-F1
#
_cell.length_a   1.000
_cell.length_b   1.000
_cell.length_c   1.000
_cell.angle_alpha   90.00
_cell.angle_beta   90.00
_cell.angle_gamma   90.00
#
_symmetry.space_group_name_H-M   'P 1'
#
loop_
_entity.id
_entity.type
_entity.pdbx_description
1 polymer ?
#
loop_
_entity_poly.entity_id
_entity_poly.type
_entity_poly.pdbx_seq_one_letter_code
_entity_poly.pdbx_strand_id
1 'polypeptide(L)'
;MAKSRIRLAMVVALMSVSAGAHALSLALPTVSEATEAIVDMLAGTGLSRPSEVKLGTCVVAEDATHPGQVACTVAVTMGAAVNENQMDFYKEGNKWKAQPSMSQDKLPFPDPKLH
;
A
#
# COMPACT_ATOMS: atom_id res chain seq x y z
N MET A 1 7.37 -53.01 51.63
CA MET A 1 8.17 -52.07 50.82
C MET A 1 8.16 -52.55 49.37
N ALA A 2 7.55 -51.81 48.46
CA ALA A 2 7.80 -51.92 47.02
C ALA A 2 7.42 -50.58 46.38
N LYS A 3 8.44 -49.84 45.95
CA LYS A 3 8.32 -48.61 45.16
C LYS A 3 8.06 -49.02 43.71
N SER A 4 7.08 -48.43 43.05
CA SER A 4 7.13 -48.34 41.59
C SER A 4 6.48 -47.05 41.11
N ARG A 5 7.34 -46.20 40.55
CA ARG A 5 7.04 -44.93 39.90
C ARG A 5 6.70 -45.26 38.46
N ILE A 6 5.53 -44.87 37.96
CA ILE A 6 5.29 -44.83 36.51
C ILE A 6 4.74 -43.45 36.14
N ARG A 7 5.36 -42.92 35.10
CA ARG A 7 5.45 -41.52 34.72
C ARG A 7 4.24 -41.07 33.90
N LEU A 8 3.96 -39.77 34.03
CA LEU A 8 3.23 -38.89 33.13
C LEU A 8 3.23 -39.34 31.65
N ALA A 9 2.07 -39.20 31.00
CA ALA A 9 1.98 -38.83 29.60
C ALA A 9 0.82 -37.85 29.43
N MET A 10 1.10 -36.55 29.58
CA MET A 10 0.19 -35.46 29.25
C MET A 10 0.30 -35.23 27.74
N VAL A 11 -0.67 -35.71 26.96
CA VAL A 11 -0.75 -35.46 25.52
C VAL A 11 -1.27 -34.04 25.32
N VAL A 12 -0.38 -33.10 25.01
CA VAL A 12 -0.75 -31.75 24.59
C VAL A 12 -1.15 -31.79 23.12
N ALA A 13 -2.44 -31.70 22.84
CA ALA A 13 -2.96 -31.54 21.48
C ALA A 13 -2.66 -30.11 21.00
N LEU A 14 -1.69 -29.99 20.10
CA LEU A 14 -1.39 -28.74 19.39
C LEU A 14 -2.50 -28.48 18.37
N MET A 15 -3.44 -27.58 18.71
CA MET A 15 -4.35 -27.01 17.71
C MET A 15 -3.57 -26.03 16.83
N SER A 16 -3.19 -26.50 15.64
CA SER A 16 -2.68 -25.66 14.57
C SER A 16 -3.79 -24.76 14.06
N VAL A 17 -3.85 -23.51 14.55
CA VAL A 17 -4.68 -22.48 13.95
C VAL A 17 -4.00 -22.06 12.64
N SER A 18 -4.42 -22.67 11.54
CA SER A 18 -4.08 -22.23 10.19
C SER A 18 -4.80 -20.91 9.93
N ALA A 19 -4.17 -19.79 10.29
CA ALA A 19 -4.62 -18.48 9.85
C ALA A 19 -4.51 -18.42 8.33
N GLY A 20 -5.66 -18.51 7.64
CA GLY A 20 -5.73 -18.32 6.20
C GLY A 20 -5.23 -16.92 5.85
N ALA A 21 -4.19 -16.85 5.02
CA ALA A 21 -3.74 -15.61 4.41
C ALA A 21 -4.82 -15.14 3.42
N HIS A 22 -5.76 -14.31 3.89
CA HIS A 22 -6.64 -13.59 3.00
C HIS A 22 -5.80 -12.48 2.33
N ALA A 23 -5.60 -12.60 1.02
CA ALA A 23 -5.11 -11.49 0.21
C ALA A 23 -6.15 -10.35 0.33
N LEU A 24 -5.85 -9.35 1.15
CA LEU A 24 -6.67 -8.14 1.27
C LEU A 24 -6.69 -7.49 -0.12
N SER A 25 -7.87 -7.49 -0.75
CA SER A 25 -8.09 -6.73 -1.97
C SER A 25 -8.00 -5.25 -1.62
N LEU A 26 -6.85 -4.63 -1.90
CA LEU A 26 -6.67 -3.19 -1.73
C LEU A 26 -7.67 -2.46 -2.63
N ALA A 27 -8.41 -1.52 -2.07
CA ALA A 27 -9.15 -0.57 -2.87
C ALA A 27 -8.13 0.41 -3.46
N LEU A 28 -8.04 0.47 -4.78
CA LEU A 28 -7.11 1.35 -5.49
C LEU A 28 -7.88 2.42 -6.25
N PRO A 29 -7.33 3.64 -6.40
CA PRO A 29 -7.86 4.60 -7.36
C PRO A 29 -7.69 4.05 -8.78
N THR A 30 -8.61 4.39 -9.66
CA THR A 30 -8.37 4.32 -11.10
C THR A 30 -7.30 5.33 -11.51
N VAL A 31 -6.71 5.16 -12.70
CA VAL A 31 -5.73 6.13 -13.23
C VAL A 31 -6.30 7.56 -13.30
N SER A 32 -7.58 7.70 -13.67
CA SER A 32 -8.24 9.02 -13.70
C SER A 32 -8.37 9.62 -12.31
N GLU A 33 -8.83 8.84 -11.33
CA GLU A 33 -8.96 9.28 -9.94
C GLU A 33 -7.59 9.62 -9.32
N ALA A 34 -6.56 8.84 -9.60
CA ALA A 34 -5.20 9.13 -9.17
C ALA A 34 -4.66 10.41 -9.80
N THR A 35 -4.93 10.63 -11.10
CA THR A 35 -4.57 11.88 -11.78
C THR A 35 -5.24 13.07 -11.12
N GLU A 36 -6.54 13.00 -10.84
CA GLU A 36 -7.28 14.07 -10.16
C GLU A 36 -6.74 14.32 -8.75
N ALA A 37 -6.49 13.28 -7.97
CA ALA A 37 -5.93 13.37 -6.63
C ALA A 37 -4.54 14.04 -6.64
N ILE A 38 -3.69 13.71 -7.62
CA ILE A 38 -2.36 14.32 -7.78
C ILE A 38 -2.49 15.79 -8.22
N VAL A 39 -3.40 16.11 -9.13
CA VAL A 39 -3.67 17.51 -9.53
C VAL A 39 -4.12 18.34 -8.34
N ASP A 40 -5.02 17.81 -7.51
CA ASP A 40 -5.47 18.44 -6.27
C ASP A 40 -4.30 18.66 -5.30
N MET A 41 -3.43 17.66 -5.12
CA MET A 41 -2.25 17.76 -4.25
C MET A 41 -1.25 18.81 -4.76
N LEU A 42 -1.09 18.93 -6.07
CA LEU A 42 -0.18 19.90 -6.69
C LEU A 42 -0.80 21.30 -6.86
N ALA A 43 -2.10 21.46 -6.57
CA ALA A 43 -2.77 22.74 -6.72
C ALA A 43 -2.10 23.83 -5.87
N GLY A 44 -1.78 24.98 -6.49
CA GLY A 44 -1.13 26.11 -5.81
C GLY A 44 0.39 25.99 -5.65
N THR A 45 1.02 24.88 -6.07
CA THR A 45 2.49 24.73 -6.03
C THR A 45 3.22 25.45 -7.16
N GLY A 46 2.49 25.93 -8.19
CA GLY A 46 3.07 26.49 -9.41
C GLY A 46 3.60 25.44 -10.41
N LEU A 47 3.54 24.15 -10.06
CA LEU A 47 3.88 23.06 -10.97
C LEU A 47 2.80 22.90 -12.05
N SER A 48 3.22 22.55 -13.26
CA SER A 48 2.29 22.28 -14.36
C SER A 48 1.43 21.05 -14.06
N ARG A 49 0.19 21.04 -14.54
CA ARG A 49 -0.67 19.86 -14.46
C ARG A 49 0.01 18.67 -15.17
N PRO A 50 0.07 17.48 -14.55
CA PRO A 50 0.53 16.28 -15.23
C PRO A 50 -0.27 16.00 -16.50
N SER A 51 0.42 15.63 -17.58
CA SER A 51 -0.21 15.22 -18.84
C SER A 51 -0.60 13.73 -18.83
N GLU A 52 0.08 12.93 -18.02
CA GLU A 52 -0.20 11.50 -17.85
C GLU A 52 0.21 11.07 -16.42
N VAL A 53 -0.52 10.11 -15.87
CA VAL A 53 -0.16 9.40 -14.63
C VAL A 53 -0.30 7.90 -14.90
N LYS A 54 0.67 7.11 -14.45
CA LYS A 54 0.56 5.65 -14.37
C LYS A 54 0.70 5.21 -12.92
N LEU A 55 -0.08 4.20 -12.52
CA LEU A 55 0.02 3.56 -11.21
C LEU A 55 0.85 2.28 -11.34
N GLY A 56 1.84 2.12 -10.46
CA GLY A 56 2.68 0.93 -10.41
C GLY A 56 2.25 -0.03 -9.30
N THR A 57 3.19 -0.44 -8.47
CA THR A 57 2.95 -1.30 -7.31
C THR A 57 2.28 -0.52 -6.21
N CYS A 58 1.22 -1.09 -5.64
CA CYS A 58 0.51 -0.55 -4.49
C CYS A 58 0.54 -1.54 -3.33
N VAL A 59 0.74 -1.02 -2.12
CA VAL A 59 0.74 -1.75 -0.85
C VAL A 59 -0.17 -1.02 0.15
N VAL A 60 -0.44 -1.64 1.29
CA VAL A 60 -1.03 -0.92 2.43
C VAL A 60 -0.04 0.16 2.85
N ALA A 61 -0.50 1.40 3.02
CA ALA A 61 0.38 2.47 3.46
C ALA A 61 0.90 2.22 4.88
N GLU A 62 2.20 2.40 5.08
CA GLU A 62 2.79 2.56 6.40
C GLU A 62 2.29 3.85 7.05
N ASP A 63 2.16 3.81 8.38
CA ASP A 63 1.68 4.94 9.19
C ASP A 63 0.38 5.56 8.67
N ALA A 64 -0.51 4.73 8.11
CA ALA A 64 -1.79 5.16 7.57
C ALA A 64 -2.62 5.95 8.59
N THR A 65 -2.92 7.22 8.27
CA THR A 65 -3.78 8.09 9.07
C THR A 65 -5.24 8.03 8.63
N HIS A 66 -5.52 7.39 7.49
CA HIS A 66 -6.85 7.24 6.93
C HIS A 66 -7.22 5.76 6.71
N PRO A 67 -8.49 5.36 6.94
CA PRO A 67 -8.93 4.00 6.65
C PRO A 67 -8.74 3.62 5.18
N GLY A 68 -8.10 2.48 4.94
CA GLY A 68 -7.87 1.96 3.59
C GLY A 68 -6.86 2.76 2.77
N GLN A 69 -6.01 3.57 3.40
CA GLN A 69 -4.92 4.28 2.73
C GLN A 69 -3.94 3.27 2.10
N VAL A 70 -3.57 3.54 0.85
CA VAL A 70 -2.67 2.70 0.05
C VAL A 70 -1.50 3.53 -0.41
N ALA A 71 -0.29 2.96 -0.34
CA ALA A 71 0.91 3.58 -0.89
C ALA A 71 1.19 2.99 -2.26
N CYS A 72 1.39 3.82 -3.28
CA CYS A 72 1.67 3.39 -4.63
C CYS A 72 2.89 4.10 -5.21
N THR A 73 3.66 3.40 -6.05
CA THR A 73 4.53 4.06 -7.02
C THR A 73 3.69 4.68 -8.14
N VAL A 74 4.13 5.83 -8.63
CA VAL A 74 3.48 6.57 -9.71
C VAL A 74 4.52 7.04 -10.70
N ALA A 75 4.25 6.90 -12.00
CA ALA A 75 4.98 7.65 -13.02
C ALA A 75 4.14 8.86 -13.42
N VAL A 76 4.67 10.06 -13.22
CA VAL A 76 4.01 11.33 -13.54
C VAL A 76 4.73 11.96 -14.72
N THR A 77 4.01 12.16 -15.81
CA THR A 77 4.53 12.86 -16.99
C THR A 77 4.17 14.34 -16.91
N MET A 78 5.19 15.20 -16.96
CA MET A 78 5.07 16.66 -16.98
C MET A 78 5.83 17.20 -18.21
N GLY A 79 5.08 17.50 -19.28
CA GLY A 79 5.67 17.91 -20.55
C GLY A 79 6.52 16.78 -21.14
N ALA A 80 7.82 17.02 -21.34
CA ALA A 80 8.76 16.01 -21.86
C ALA A 80 9.44 15.18 -20.76
N ALA A 81 9.20 15.47 -19.47
CA ALA A 81 9.80 14.75 -18.35
C ALA A 81 8.83 13.69 -17.81
N VAL A 82 9.34 12.50 -17.54
CA VAL A 82 8.65 11.45 -16.78
C VAL A 82 9.40 11.28 -15.47
N ASN A 83 8.69 11.41 -14.35
CA ASN A 83 9.24 11.23 -13.01
C ASN A 83 8.50 10.10 -12.30
N GLU A 84 9.25 9.10 -11.83
CA GLU A 84 8.72 8.10 -10.91
C GLU A 84 8.82 8.62 -9.48
N ASN A 85 7.70 8.58 -8.77
CA ASN A 85 7.58 9.02 -7.39
C ASN A 85 6.67 8.06 -6.63
N GLN A 86 6.49 8.29 -5.33
CA GLN A 86 5.71 7.44 -4.45
C GLN A 86 4.71 8.30 -3.67
N MET A 87 3.45 7.87 -3.69
CA MET A 87 2.34 8.65 -3.14
C MET A 87 1.35 7.73 -2.43
N ASP A 88 0.79 8.25 -1.35
CA ASP A 88 -0.31 7.60 -0.65
C ASP A 88 -1.64 8.14 -1.16
N PHE A 89 -2.60 7.23 -1.32
CA PHE A 89 -3.96 7.53 -1.72
C PHE A 89 -4.94 7.08 -0.65
N TYR A 90 -5.91 7.93 -0.33
CA TYR A 90 -7.01 7.59 0.58
C TYR A 90 -8.31 8.22 0.12
N LYS A 91 -9.44 7.71 0.63
CA LYS A 91 -10.75 8.30 0.37
C LYS A 91 -11.12 9.36 1.41
N GLU A 92 -11.51 10.52 0.92
CA GLU A 92 -12.20 11.55 1.68
C GLU A 92 -13.62 11.68 1.11
N GLY A 93 -14.59 11.08 1.80
CA GLY A 93 -15.94 10.87 1.25
C GLY A 93 -15.89 9.99 0.00
N ASN A 94 -16.38 10.52 -1.12
CA ASN A 94 -16.39 9.81 -2.42
C ASN A 94 -15.21 10.16 -3.32
N LYS A 95 -14.24 10.95 -2.85
CA LYS A 95 -13.09 11.39 -3.64
C LYS A 95 -11.80 10.78 -3.13
N TRP A 96 -10.87 10.54 -4.05
CA TRP A 96 -9.50 10.19 -3.71
C TRP A 96 -8.68 11.44 -3.44
N LYS A 97 -7.84 11.36 -2.41
CA LYS A 97 -6.82 12.35 -2.06
C LYS A 97 -5.45 11.70 -2.14
N ALA A 98 -4.47 12.47 -2.60
CA ALA A 98 -3.07 12.06 -2.66
C ALA A 98 -2.25 12.84 -1.62
N GLN A 99 -1.25 12.19 -1.07
CA GLN A 99 -0.23 12.82 -0.22
C GLN A 99 1.13 12.13 -0.43
N PRO A 100 2.25 12.76 -0.02
CA PRO A 100 3.56 12.12 -0.05
C PRO A 100 3.55 10.80 0.73
N SER A 101 4.24 9.77 0.21
CA SER A 101 4.28 8.47 0.86
C SER A 101 5.33 8.39 1.96
N MET A 102 4.95 7.74 3.07
CA MET A 102 5.89 7.29 4.11
C MET A 102 6.41 5.87 3.88
N SER A 103 5.86 5.14 2.90
CA SER A 103 6.17 3.70 2.66
C SER A 103 7.36 3.49 1.71
N GLN A 104 8.34 4.38 1.75
CA GLN A 104 9.39 4.44 0.72
C GLN A 104 10.31 3.23 0.68
N ASP A 105 10.46 2.55 1.81
CA ASP A 105 11.23 1.32 1.96
C ASP A 105 10.44 0.06 1.55
N LYS A 106 9.12 0.17 1.32
CA LYS A 106 8.25 -0.94 0.90
C LYS A 106 7.95 -0.98 -0.58
N LEU A 107 8.06 0.17 -1.25
CA LEU A 107 7.79 0.29 -2.66
C LEU A 107 9.06 0.06 -3.47
N PRO A 108 8.99 -0.71 -4.58
CA PRO A 108 10.15 -0.89 -5.45
C PRO A 108 10.52 0.46 -6.09
N PHE A 109 11.82 0.69 -6.27
CA PHE A 109 12.31 1.79 -7.09
C PHE A 109 13.59 1.36 -7.84
N PRO A 110 13.61 1.40 -9.19
CA PRO A 110 12.48 1.70 -10.07
C PRO A 110 11.40 0.61 -10.03
N ASP A 111 10.14 0.97 -10.27
CA ASP A 111 9.03 0.01 -10.27
C ASP A 111 8.93 -0.74 -11.60
N PRO A 112 9.02 -2.09 -11.60
CA PRO A 112 8.89 -2.89 -12.82
C PRO A 112 7.53 -2.78 -13.50
N LYS A 113 6.47 -2.30 -12.84
CA LYS A 113 5.14 -2.10 -13.45
C LYS A 113 5.01 -0.79 -14.22
N LEU A 114 5.97 0.11 -14.09
CA LEU A 114 5.95 1.43 -14.75
C LEU A 114 6.74 1.45 -16.07
N HIS A 115 7.29 0.30 -16.50
CA HIS A 115 8.16 0.15 -17.67
C HIS A 115 7.70 -0.95 -18.62
#